data_AF-A0A961SW95-F1
#
_entry.id   AF-A0A961SW95-F1
#
_cell.length_a   1.000
_cell.length_b   1.000
_cell.length_c   1.000
_cell.angle_alpha   90.00
_cell.angle_beta   90.00
_cell.angle_gamma   90.00
#
_symmetry.space_group_name_H-M   'P 1'
#
loop_
_entity.id
_entity.type
_entity.pdbx_description
1 polymer ?
#
loop_
_entity_poly.entity_id
_entity_poly.type
_entity_poly.pdbx_seq_one_letter_code
_entity_poly.pdbx_strand_id
1 'polypeptide(L)'
;MIESDAGNDNREGPAWSDIVTTDEARAVEALIFASATPVPVAYLAERLPPGADVAAILHALRAFYAPGDVNLVSGEGNWAFRTSSDLSFALRRDG
;
A
#
# COMPACT_ATOMS: atom_id res chain seq x y z
N MET A 1 -42.08 21.81 9.39
CA MET A 1 -40.80 22.32 8.89
C MET A 1 -39.79 21.98 9.98
N ILE A 2 -39.11 20.85 9.84
CA ILE A 2 -38.04 20.42 10.75
C ILE A 2 -36.76 20.54 9.92
N GLU A 3 -35.80 21.27 10.46
CA GLU A 3 -34.58 21.70 9.81
C GLU A 3 -33.75 20.53 9.32
N SER A 4 -33.29 20.65 8.07
CA SER A 4 -32.26 19.81 7.48
C SER A 4 -30.95 20.07 8.22
N ASP A 5 -30.63 19.22 9.20
CA ASP A 5 -29.26 19.10 9.68
C ASP A 5 -28.48 18.26 8.66
N ALA A 6 -28.08 18.92 7.57
CA ALA A 6 -27.01 18.43 6.73
C ALA A 6 -25.72 18.52 7.55
N GLY A 7 -25.55 17.55 8.46
CA GLY A 7 -24.32 17.33 9.19
C GLY A 7 -23.21 17.11 8.18
N ASN A 8 -22.37 18.14 8.08
CA ASN A 8 -21.20 18.25 7.25
C ASN A 8 -20.30 17.01 7.39
N ASP A 9 -20.44 16.11 6.42
CA ASP A 9 -19.69 14.86 6.26
C ASP A 9 -18.27 15.17 5.78
N ASN A 10 -17.44 15.67 6.72
CA ASN A 10 -15.99 15.80 6.55
C ASN A 10 -15.34 14.40 6.48
N ARG A 11 -15.60 13.63 5.42
CA ARG A 11 -14.86 12.39 5.10
C ARG A 11 -13.45 12.73 4.64
N GLU A 12 -12.64 13.30 5.52
CA GLU A 12 -11.20 13.19 5.35
C GLU A 12 -10.85 11.74 5.69
N GLY A 13 -10.80 10.91 4.64
CA GLY A 13 -10.19 9.60 4.73
C GLY A 13 -8.76 9.73 5.30
N PRO A 14 -8.18 8.65 5.83
CA PRO A 14 -6.79 8.68 6.28
C PRO A 14 -5.90 9.20 5.14
N ALA A 15 -4.84 9.94 5.48
CA ALA A 15 -4.00 10.66 4.50
C ALA A 15 -3.43 9.82 3.33
N TRP A 16 -3.50 8.48 3.40
CA TRP A 16 -3.13 7.59 2.31
C TRP A 16 -4.23 7.44 1.24
N SER A 17 -5.49 7.84 1.50
CA SER A 17 -6.64 7.59 0.63
C SER A 17 -6.48 8.21 -0.75
N ASP A 18 -5.96 9.44 -0.83
CA ASP A 18 -5.77 10.11 -2.12
C ASP A 18 -4.66 9.44 -2.92
N ILE A 19 -3.55 9.10 -2.25
CA ILE A 19 -2.38 8.46 -2.86
C ILE A 19 -2.75 7.10 -3.48
N VAL A 20 -3.47 6.24 -2.75
CA VAL A 20 -3.78 4.88 -3.25
C VAL A 20 -4.76 4.86 -4.42
N THR A 21 -5.46 5.97 -4.69
CA THR A 21 -6.38 6.07 -5.84
C THR A 21 -5.69 6.44 -7.15
N THR A 22 -4.45 6.93 -7.08
CA THR A 22 -3.64 7.36 -8.23
C THR A 22 -3.32 6.21 -9.20
N ASP A 23 -3.05 6.55 -10.45
CA ASP A 23 -2.66 5.56 -11.47
C ASP A 23 -1.28 4.95 -11.14
N GLU A 24 -0.38 5.74 -10.56
CA GLU A 24 0.94 5.27 -10.11
C GLU A 24 0.81 4.25 -8.98
N ALA A 25 -0.08 4.48 -8.00
CA ALA A 25 -0.33 3.52 -6.93
C ALA A 25 -0.94 2.22 -7.45
N ARG A 26 -1.90 2.30 -8.37
CA ARG A 26 -2.47 1.13 -9.05
C ARG A 26 -1.42 0.35 -9.84
N ALA A 27 -0.51 1.04 -10.52
CA ALA A 27 0.58 0.41 -11.25
C ALA A 27 1.56 -0.30 -10.31
N VAL A 28 1.98 0.35 -9.21
CA VAL A 28 2.87 -0.26 -8.20
C VAL A 28 2.21 -1.49 -7.58
N GLU A 29 0.95 -1.37 -7.16
CA GLU A 29 0.18 -2.47 -6.60
C GLU A 29 0.12 -3.65 -7.58
N ALA A 30 -0.24 -3.41 -8.84
CA ALA A 30 -0.33 -4.44 -9.86
C ALA A 30 1.01 -5.14 -10.13
N LEU A 31 2.11 -4.39 -10.18
CA LEU A 31 3.45 -4.95 -10.39
C LEU A 31 3.88 -5.86 -9.24
N ILE A 32 3.61 -5.46 -7.99
CA ILE A 32 3.93 -6.27 -6.81
C ILE A 32 3.01 -7.48 -6.73
N PHE A 33 1.72 -7.30 -7.00
CA PHE A 33 0.72 -8.35 -6.97
C PHE A 33 0.98 -9.45 -8.01
N ALA A 34 1.39 -9.06 -9.22
CA ALA A 34 1.70 -10.00 -10.29
C ALA A 34 3.04 -10.74 -10.10
N SER A 35 3.90 -10.27 -9.19
CA SER A 35 5.23 -10.84 -9.00
C SER A 35 5.22 -12.07 -8.08
N ALA A 36 5.87 -13.15 -8.52
CA ALA A 36 6.09 -14.33 -7.69
C ALA A 36 7.24 -14.14 -6.66
N THR A 37 8.06 -13.11 -6.82
CA THR A 37 9.21 -12.81 -5.95
C THR A 37 9.14 -11.36 -5.44
N PRO A 38 9.81 -11.03 -4.31
CA PRO A 38 9.90 -9.64 -3.86
C PRO A 38 10.41 -8.71 -4.96
N VAL A 39 9.74 -7.57 -5.12
CA VAL A 39 10.00 -6.60 -6.19
C VAL A 39 10.89 -5.47 -5.69
N PRO A 40 12.04 -5.20 -6.32
CA PRO A 40 12.91 -4.09 -5.93
C PRO A 40 12.25 -2.72 -6.15
N VAL A 41 12.52 -1.76 -5.26
CA VAL A 41 12.05 -0.36 -5.44
C VAL A 41 12.55 0.23 -6.77
N ALA A 42 13.78 -0.07 -7.18
CA ALA A 42 14.34 0.40 -8.45
C ALA A 42 13.52 -0.06 -9.66
N TYR A 43 13.05 -1.32 -9.64
CA TYR A 43 12.22 -1.88 -10.71
C TYR A 43 10.87 -1.15 -10.82
N LEU A 44 10.28 -0.77 -9.68
CA LEU A 44 9.05 0.02 -9.64
C LEU A 44 9.28 1.43 -10.18
N ALA A 45 10.35 2.09 -9.76
CA ALA A 45 10.70 3.44 -10.19
C ALA A 45 10.90 3.55 -11.71
N GLU A 46 11.53 2.56 -12.34
CA GLU A 46 11.72 2.50 -13.80
C GLU A 46 10.41 2.43 -14.61
N ARG A 47 9.31 2.03 -13.97
CA ARG A 47 8.00 1.83 -14.63
C ARG A 47 7.01 2.95 -14.38
N LEU A 48 7.38 3.92 -13.56
CA LEU A 48 6.54 5.06 -13.23
C LEU A 48 6.98 6.32 -13.98
N PRO A 49 6.08 7.29 -14.16
CA PRO A 49 6.44 8.59 -14.69
C PRO A 49 7.56 9.26 -13.88
N PRO A 50 8.45 10.06 -14.51
CA PRO A 50 9.43 10.85 -13.78
C PRO A 50 8.78 11.73 -12.71
N GLY A 51 9.35 11.73 -11.50
CA GLY A 51 8.84 12.50 -10.37
C GLY A 51 7.80 11.79 -9.50
N ALA A 52 7.38 10.57 -9.85
CA ALA A 52 6.55 9.75 -8.97
C ALA A 52 7.29 9.42 -7.66
N ASP A 53 6.66 9.69 -6.51
CA ASP A 53 7.20 9.34 -5.20
C ASP A 53 6.85 7.88 -4.84
N VAL A 54 7.69 6.97 -5.33
CA VAL A 54 7.53 5.53 -5.12
C VAL A 54 7.52 5.16 -3.64
N ALA A 55 8.30 5.88 -2.82
CA ALA A 55 8.36 5.62 -1.39
C ALA A 55 7.03 5.99 -0.72
N ALA A 56 6.48 7.17 -1.01
CA ALA A 56 5.19 7.60 -0.49
C ALA A 56 4.07 6.64 -0.91
N ILE A 57 4.07 6.19 -2.18
CA ILE A 57 3.10 5.21 -2.70
C ILE A 57 3.19 3.88 -1.93
N LEU A 58 4.39 3.33 -1.76
CA LEU A 58 4.59 2.07 -1.04
C LEU A 58 4.18 2.18 0.44
N HIS A 59 4.45 3.32 1.08
CA HIS A 59 4.01 3.57 2.46
C HIS A 59 2.49 3.68 2.56
N ALA A 60 1.84 4.37 1.61
CA ALA A 60 0.39 4.49 1.54
C ALA A 60 -0.28 3.13 1.32
N LEU A 61 0.20 2.34 0.35
CA LEU A 61 -0.29 0.97 0.10
C LEU A 61 -0.09 0.07 1.32
N ARG A 62 1.07 0.15 2.00
CA ARG A 62 1.30 -0.61 3.22
C ARG A 62 0.28 -0.28 4.31
N ALA A 63 -0.01 1.01 4.52
CA ALA A 63 -1.02 1.44 5.49
C ALA A 63 -2.43 0.97 5.09
N PHE A 64 -2.75 0.99 3.80
CA PHE A 64 -4.02 0.53 3.27
C PHE A 64 -4.27 -0.97 3.51
N TYR A 65 -3.23 -1.80 3.32
CA TYR A 65 -3.33 -3.26 3.47
C TYR A 65 -3.17 -3.76 4.92
N ALA A 66 -2.62 -2.94 5.83
CA ALA A 66 -2.37 -3.33 7.22
C ALA A 66 -3.56 -3.95 8.00
N PRO A 67 -4.83 -3.52 7.84
CA PRO A 67 -5.95 -4.10 8.59
C PRO A 67 -6.47 -5.43 8.01
N GLY A 68 -5.99 -5.88 6.85
CA GLY A 68 -6.49 -7.08 6.16
C GLY A 68 -5.65 -8.35 6.38
N ASP A 69 -6.10 -9.45 5.78
CA ASP A 69 -5.38 -10.75 5.79
C ASP A 69 -4.16 -10.78 4.85
N VAL A 70 -4.05 -9.76 3.99
CA VAL A 70 -2.94 -9.56 3.05
C VAL A 70 -2.21 -8.29 3.46
N ASN A 71 -0.90 -8.41 3.62
CA ASN A 71 -0.03 -7.34 4.07
C ASN A 71 1.05 -7.09 3.02
N LEU A 72 1.30 -5.81 2.74
CA LEU A 72 2.44 -5.39 1.94
C LEU A 72 3.66 -5.21 2.85
N VAL A 73 4.69 -6.04 2.65
CA VAL A 73 5.91 -6.03 3.48
C VAL A 73 7.14 -5.67 2.68
N SER A 74 8.16 -5.16 3.39
CA SER A 74 9.46 -4.79 2.82
C SER A 74 10.59 -5.60 3.45
N GLY A 75 11.63 -5.89 2.65
CA GLY A 75 12.87 -6.53 3.09
C GLY A 75 13.98 -6.32 2.05
N GLU A 76 15.17 -5.92 2.49
CA GLU A 76 16.34 -5.67 1.62
C GLU A 76 16.06 -4.75 0.42
N GLY A 77 15.18 -3.75 0.60
CA GLY A 77 14.78 -2.84 -0.49
C GLY A 77 13.80 -3.44 -1.51
N ASN A 78 13.23 -4.60 -1.21
CA ASN A 78 12.21 -5.28 -2.02
C ASN A 78 10.86 -5.31 -1.30
N TRP A 79 9.78 -5.45 -2.07
CA TRP A 79 8.41 -5.42 -1.59
C TRP A 79 7.60 -6.62 -2.09
N ALA A 80 6.74 -7.17 -1.24
CA ALA A 80 5.89 -8.31 -1.59
C ALA A 80 4.58 -8.30 -0.78
N PHE A 81 3.51 -8.83 -1.38
CA PHE A 81 2.31 -9.21 -0.63
C PHE A 81 2.52 -10.54 0.09
N ARG A 82 2.08 -10.60 1.35
CA ARG A 82 2.15 -11.78 2.22
C ARG A 82 0.83 -11.95 2.97
N THR A 83 0.50 -13.18 3.31
CA THR A 83 -0.65 -13.45 4.18
C THR A 83 -0.27 -13.28 5.65
N SER A 84 -1.22 -12.94 6.52
CA SER A 84 -0.98 -12.80 7.97
C SER A 84 -0.40 -14.07 8.61
N SER A 85 -0.70 -15.25 8.08
CA SER A 85 -0.10 -16.52 8.50
C SER A 85 1.40 -16.61 8.17
N ASP A 86 1.84 -16.09 7.02
CA ASP A 86 3.26 -16.09 6.64
C ASP A 86 4.08 -15.20 7.58
N LEU A 87 3.49 -14.07 8.01
CA LEU A 87 4.12 -13.13 8.94
C LEU A 87 4.27 -13.70 10.35
N SER A 88 3.26 -14.46 10.79
CA SER A 88 3.29 -15.16 12.08
C SER A 88 4.37 -16.25 12.14
N PHE A 89 4.81 -16.75 10.99
CA PHE A 89 5.94 -17.68 10.89
C PHE A 89 7.28 -16.93 10.78
N ALA A 90 7.32 -15.82 10.02
CA ALA A 90 8.51 -14.97 9.93
C ALA A 90 8.96 -14.42 11.29
N LEU A 91 8.03 -13.94 12.12
CA LEU A 91 8.32 -13.42 13.47
C LEU A 91 8.83 -14.49 14.45
N ARG A 92 8.62 -15.78 14.17
CA ARG A 92 9.09 -16.88 15.03
C ARG A 92 10.52 -17.32 14.74
N ARG A 93 11.12 -16.87 13.64
CA ARG A 93 12.45 -17.31 13.21
C ARG A 93 13.59 -16.37 13.63
N ASP A 94 13.25 -15.20 14.18
CA ASP A 94 14.18 -14.21 14.72
C ASP A 94 14.23 -14.22 16.27
N GLY A 95 13.97 -15.38 16.90
CA GLY A 95 14.04 -15.61 18.34
C GLY A 95 15.27 -16.40 18.78
#